data_AF-A0A7Y0B9K4-F1
#
_entry.id   AF-A0A7Y0B9K4-F1
#
_cell.length_a   1.000
_cell.length_b   1.000
_cell.length_c   1.000
_cell.angle_alpha   90.00
_cell.angle_beta   90.00
_cell.angle_gamma   90.00
#
_symmetry.space_group_name_H-M   'P 1'
#
loop_
_entity.id
_entity.type
_entity.pdbx_description
1 polymer ?
#
loop_
_entity_poly.entity_id
_entity_poly.type
_entity_poly.pdbx_seq_one_letter_code
_entity_poly.pdbx_strand_id
1 'polypeptide(L)'
;MVLRRRAAALAAAAVLLLTPAVTACSDDEPATNNQVTSTYPPGMTAQPPGAEEPDDPAAAEAEITRNWVAFFDADTPAAERVKLLENGEEMEAVLAAFAGNPQAAATGAEVTDVAFTSASGADVTYDLLVGGNPALPDSRGTAVLQDDTWKVSVKTLCGLVKLSGVAVEGC
;
A
#
# COMPACT_ATOMS: atom_id res chain seq x y z
N MET A 1 -11.70 -19.85 46.30
CA MET A 1 -12.04 -18.58 46.99
C MET A 1 -11.52 -17.47 46.10
N VAL A 2 -12.25 -16.52 45.50
CA VAL A 2 -13.52 -15.82 45.74
C VAL A 2 -13.89 -15.23 44.34
N LEU A 3 -14.96 -15.66 43.68
CA LEU A 3 -16.32 -15.10 43.64
C LEU A 3 -16.63 -14.36 42.31
N ARG A 4 -17.57 -14.97 41.56
CA ARG A 4 -18.32 -14.41 40.43
C ARG A 4 -18.77 -12.96 40.66
N ARG A 5 -18.75 -12.16 39.59
CA ARG A 5 -19.74 -11.11 39.36
C ARG A 5 -20.22 -11.14 37.91
N ARG A 6 -21.40 -11.75 37.71
CA ARG A 6 -22.28 -11.42 36.59
C ARG A 6 -23.10 -10.21 37.03
N ALA A 7 -23.21 -9.19 36.19
CA ALA A 7 -24.26 -8.19 36.30
C ALA A 7 -24.67 -7.75 34.90
N ALA A 8 -25.94 -8.00 34.59
CA ALA A 8 -26.66 -7.52 33.42
C ALA A 8 -27.56 -6.35 33.85
N ALA A 9 -27.71 -5.35 32.98
CA ALA A 9 -28.82 -4.37 32.93
C ALA A 9 -28.68 -3.63 31.59
N LEU A 10 -29.54 -3.77 30.57
CA LEU A 10 -30.96 -3.38 30.37
C LEU A 10 -31.25 -1.87 30.41
N ALA A 11 -32.06 -1.46 29.40
CA ALA A 11 -32.77 -0.19 29.14
C ALA A 11 -31.94 0.93 28.46
N ALA A 12 -32.18 1.31 27.18
CA ALA A 12 -33.38 1.86 26.49
C ALA A 12 -33.46 3.39 26.58
N ALA A 13 -33.41 4.08 25.42
CA ALA A 13 -34.32 5.15 24.98
C ALA A 13 -33.73 5.94 23.79
N ALA A 14 -34.54 6.10 22.74
CA ALA A 14 -34.30 6.88 21.54
C ALA A 14 -34.72 8.34 21.73
N VAL A 15 -34.04 9.29 21.06
CA VAL A 15 -34.63 10.59 20.68
C VAL A 15 -34.06 11.03 19.32
N LEU A 16 -34.95 11.19 18.34
CA LEU A 16 -34.74 11.86 17.05
C LEU A 16 -34.58 13.37 17.24
N LEU A 17 -33.72 14.02 16.44
CA LEU A 17 -33.90 15.41 16.04
C LEU A 17 -33.54 15.59 14.56
N LEU A 18 -34.56 15.87 13.74
CA LEU A 18 -34.46 16.40 12.39
C LEU A 18 -34.26 17.92 12.45
N THR A 19 -33.41 18.48 11.59
CA THR A 19 -33.38 19.92 11.29
C THR A 19 -33.14 20.15 9.79
N PRO A 20 -34.14 20.63 9.03
CA PRO A 20 -33.92 21.26 7.74
C PRO A 20 -33.96 22.79 7.89
N ALA A 21 -32.93 23.47 7.40
CA ALA A 21 -32.97 24.92 7.20
C ALA A 21 -32.76 25.20 5.70
N VAL A 22 -33.85 25.55 5.03
CA VAL A 22 -33.87 26.08 3.67
C VAL A 22 -33.69 27.59 3.75
N THR A 23 -32.66 28.12 3.09
CA THR A 23 -32.50 29.56 2.84
C THR A 23 -32.66 29.82 1.35
N ALA A 24 -33.62 30.69 1.03
CA ALA A 24 -34.05 31.05 -0.31
C ALA A 24 -33.61 32.48 -0.69
N CYS A 25 -33.49 32.69 -2.00
CA CYS A 25 -33.56 33.94 -2.79
C CYS A 25 -32.43 34.99 -2.73
N SER A 26 -31.80 35.23 -3.88
CA SER A 26 -32.02 36.35 -4.84
C SER A 26 -30.89 36.28 -5.90
N ASP A 27 -30.99 36.60 -7.19
CA ASP A 27 -31.82 37.53 -7.97
C ASP A 27 -31.75 37.09 -9.46
N ASP A 28 -32.75 37.43 -10.27
CA ASP A 28 -32.92 37.03 -11.69
C ASP A 28 -32.77 38.27 -12.60
N GLU A 29 -31.83 38.26 -13.55
CA GLU A 29 -31.72 39.22 -14.66
C GLU A 29 -31.32 38.48 -15.96
N PRO A 30 -31.97 38.74 -17.11
CA PRO A 30 -31.73 38.01 -18.35
C PRO A 30 -30.73 38.75 -19.26
N ALA A 31 -29.74 38.02 -19.80
CA ALA A 31 -28.96 38.50 -20.94
C ALA A 31 -28.66 37.37 -21.92
N THR A 32 -29.34 37.43 -23.06
CA THR A 32 -29.07 36.66 -24.27
C THR A 32 -27.70 37.02 -24.85
N ASN A 33 -26.74 36.09 -24.90
CA ASN A 33 -25.91 35.90 -26.10
C ASN A 33 -25.13 34.58 -26.10
N ASN A 34 -25.19 33.89 -27.23
CA ASN A 34 -24.38 32.73 -27.57
C ASN A 34 -22.89 33.07 -27.51
N GLN A 35 -22.10 32.32 -26.73
CA GLN A 35 -20.75 31.91 -27.12
C GLN A 35 -20.35 30.64 -26.37
N VAL A 36 -20.02 29.61 -27.13
CA VAL A 36 -19.44 28.35 -26.66
C VAL A 36 -18.01 28.61 -26.23
N THR A 37 -17.77 28.54 -24.93
CA THR A 37 -16.46 28.18 -24.32
C THR A 37 -16.74 27.63 -22.93
N SER A 38 -16.52 26.33 -22.77
CA SER A 38 -16.68 25.62 -21.49
C SER A 38 -15.71 26.20 -20.47
N THR A 39 -16.22 26.99 -19.53
CA THR A 39 -15.45 27.57 -18.43
C THR A 39 -15.51 26.59 -17.26
N TYR A 40 -14.41 25.87 -17.01
CA TYR A 40 -14.25 25.08 -15.79
C TYR A 40 -14.24 26.01 -14.56
N PRO A 41 -14.88 25.65 -13.44
CA PRO A 41 -14.86 26.46 -12.21
C PRO A 41 -13.43 26.59 -11.65
N PRO A 42 -13.02 27.77 -11.15
CA PRO A 42 -11.72 27.93 -10.51
C PRO A 42 -11.81 27.34 -9.09
N GLY A 43 -11.28 26.13 -8.91
CA GLY A 43 -11.34 25.49 -7.59
C GLY A 43 -10.84 24.04 -7.52
N MET A 44 -10.25 23.49 -8.57
CA MET A 44 -9.41 22.30 -8.44
C MET A 44 -7.97 22.78 -8.43
N THR A 45 -7.32 22.67 -7.27
CA THR A 45 -5.85 22.58 -7.23
C THR A 45 -5.45 21.52 -8.23
N ALA A 46 -4.84 21.92 -9.34
CA ALA A 46 -4.20 21.00 -10.26
C ALA A 46 -3.28 20.12 -9.42
N GLN A 47 -3.51 18.80 -9.44
CA GLN A 47 -2.54 17.84 -8.96
C GLN A 47 -1.19 18.24 -9.60
N PRO A 48 -0.08 18.35 -8.83
CA PRO A 48 1.22 18.60 -9.43
C PRO A 48 1.41 17.63 -10.61
N PRO A 49 2.09 18.03 -11.71
CA PRO A 49 2.26 17.17 -12.89
C PRO A 49 2.62 15.77 -12.40
N GLY A 50 1.62 14.89 -12.46
CA GLY A 50 1.62 13.67 -11.68
C GLY A 50 2.70 12.78 -12.25
N ALA A 51 3.32 11.99 -11.39
CA ALA A 51 3.89 10.73 -11.83
C ALA A 51 2.98 10.13 -12.92
N GLU A 52 3.51 9.93 -14.14
CA GLU A 52 2.79 9.15 -15.14
C GLU A 52 2.46 7.82 -14.47
N GLU A 53 1.19 7.45 -14.32
CA GLU A 53 0.80 6.15 -13.76
C GLU A 53 1.04 5.04 -14.82
N PRO A 54 1.02 3.75 -14.44
CA PRO A 54 1.06 2.67 -15.40
C PRO A 54 -0.14 2.70 -16.35
N ASP A 55 0.00 2.11 -17.55
CA ASP A 55 -1.09 2.05 -18.54
C ASP A 55 -2.36 1.36 -18.00
N ASP A 56 -2.20 0.39 -17.10
CA ASP A 56 -3.28 -0.27 -16.35
C ASP A 56 -2.92 -0.30 -14.84
N PRO A 57 -3.29 0.75 -14.08
CA PRO A 57 -2.96 0.85 -12.66
C PRO A 57 -3.59 -0.28 -11.82
N ALA A 58 -4.79 -0.74 -12.18
CA ALA A 58 -5.48 -1.78 -11.42
C ALA A 58 -4.81 -3.15 -11.61
N ALA A 59 -4.38 -3.48 -12.82
CA ALA A 59 -3.61 -4.69 -13.08
C ALA A 59 -2.24 -4.63 -12.40
N ALA A 60 -1.57 -3.47 -12.44
CA ALA A 60 -0.29 -3.25 -11.78
C ALA A 60 -0.40 -3.41 -10.25
N GLU A 61 -1.41 -2.82 -9.62
CA GLU A 61 -1.64 -2.93 -8.17
C GLU A 61 -1.90 -4.39 -7.75
N ALA A 62 -2.72 -5.11 -8.52
CA ALA A 62 -3.00 -6.52 -8.28
C ALA A 62 -1.74 -7.40 -8.44
N GLU A 63 -0.89 -7.08 -9.41
CA GLU A 63 0.39 -7.76 -9.58
C GLU A 63 1.37 -7.46 -8.45
N ILE A 64 1.56 -6.19 -8.10
CA ILE A 64 2.41 -5.78 -6.97
C ILE A 64 1.98 -6.54 -5.72
N THR A 65 0.68 -6.53 -5.39
CA THR A 65 0.15 -7.21 -4.20
C THR A 65 0.47 -8.70 -4.20
N ARG A 66 0.17 -9.39 -5.31
CA ARG A 66 0.42 -10.84 -5.44
C ARG A 66 1.90 -11.18 -5.33
N ASN A 67 2.75 -10.45 -6.06
CA ASN A 67 4.18 -10.71 -6.13
C ASN A 67 4.87 -10.36 -4.80
N TRP A 68 4.40 -9.32 -4.10
CA TRP A 68 4.89 -8.94 -2.76
C TRP A 68 4.58 -10.03 -1.73
N VAL A 69 3.34 -10.53 -1.70
CA VAL A 69 2.95 -11.64 -0.82
C VAL A 69 3.80 -12.88 -1.14
N ALA A 70 3.92 -13.25 -2.41
CA ALA A 70 4.73 -14.40 -2.82
C ALA A 70 6.21 -14.23 -2.45
N PHE A 71 6.79 -13.03 -2.56
CA PHE A 71 8.19 -12.80 -2.22
C PHE A 71 8.50 -13.05 -0.73
N PHE A 72 7.58 -12.70 0.17
CA PHE A 72 7.74 -12.87 1.61
C PHE A 72 7.16 -14.18 2.17
N ASP A 73 6.43 -14.94 1.36
CA ASP A 73 5.92 -16.26 1.74
C ASP A 73 7.08 -17.26 1.93
N ALA A 74 7.10 -17.92 3.08
CA ALA A 74 8.13 -18.91 3.42
C ALA A 74 8.11 -20.14 2.51
N ASP A 75 6.97 -20.46 1.89
CA ASP A 75 6.80 -21.59 0.99
C ASP A 75 7.22 -21.25 -0.45
N THR A 76 7.51 -19.99 -0.77
CA THR A 76 7.97 -19.59 -2.11
C THR A 76 9.41 -20.07 -2.36
N PRO A 77 9.64 -20.88 -3.43
CA PRO A 77 10.97 -21.35 -3.77
C PRO A 77 11.97 -20.20 -3.99
N ALA A 78 13.23 -20.41 -3.60
CA ALA A 78 14.27 -19.39 -3.74
C ALA A 78 14.41 -18.86 -5.19
N ALA A 79 14.35 -19.75 -6.18
CA ALA A 79 14.40 -19.39 -7.60
C ALA A 79 13.22 -18.51 -8.05
N GLU A 80 12.06 -18.62 -7.37
CA GLU A 80 10.92 -17.74 -7.66
C GLU A 80 11.08 -16.39 -6.95
N ARG A 81 11.56 -16.37 -5.71
CA ARG A 81 11.90 -15.12 -5.01
C ARG A 81 12.92 -14.27 -5.78
N VAL A 82 13.88 -14.91 -6.45
CA VAL A 82 14.83 -14.24 -7.36
C VAL A 82 14.11 -13.51 -8.50
N LYS A 83 13.10 -14.11 -9.13
CA LYS A 83 12.35 -13.45 -10.22
C LYS A 83 11.47 -12.29 -9.74
N LEU A 84 11.03 -12.34 -8.48
CA LEU A 84 10.17 -11.34 -7.86
C LEU A 84 10.96 -10.18 -7.23
N LEU A 85 12.28 -10.20 -7.32
CA LEU A 85 13.19 -9.18 -6.81
C LEU A 85 13.84 -8.42 -7.98
N GLU A 86 13.85 -7.10 -7.89
CA GLU A 86 14.65 -6.24 -8.75
C GLU A 86 16.11 -6.71 -8.75
N ASN A 87 16.71 -6.91 -9.92
CA ASN A 87 18.09 -7.43 -10.04
C ASN A 87 18.32 -8.71 -9.21
N GLY A 88 17.33 -9.61 -9.18
CA GLY A 88 17.33 -10.74 -8.26
C GLY A 88 18.47 -11.73 -8.46
N GLU A 89 18.96 -11.92 -9.69
CA GLU A 89 20.10 -12.78 -9.98
C GLU A 89 21.39 -12.22 -9.32
N GLU A 90 21.57 -10.90 -9.32
CA GLU A 90 22.69 -10.27 -8.61
C GLU A 90 22.53 -10.34 -7.08
N MET A 91 21.30 -10.48 -6.59
CA MET A 91 20.95 -10.42 -5.16
C MET A 91 20.82 -11.80 -4.48
N GLU A 92 21.16 -12.90 -5.15
CA GLU A 92 21.05 -14.26 -4.57
C GLU A 92 21.77 -14.41 -3.23
N ALA A 93 22.98 -13.84 -3.11
CA ALA A 93 23.75 -13.89 -1.86
C ALA A 93 23.07 -13.13 -0.71
N VAL A 94 22.48 -11.97 -1.03
CA VAL A 94 21.71 -11.15 -0.07
C VAL A 94 20.45 -11.90 0.37
N LEU A 95 19.72 -12.49 -0.57
CA LEU A 95 18.52 -13.30 -0.30
C LEU A 95 18.84 -14.50 0.60
N ALA A 96 19.94 -15.20 0.33
CA ALA A 96 20.38 -16.33 1.15
C ALA A 96 20.76 -15.88 2.58
N ALA A 97 21.48 -14.76 2.71
CA ALA A 97 21.86 -14.20 4.01
C ALA A 97 20.63 -13.74 4.81
N PHE A 98 19.66 -13.09 4.17
CA PHE A 98 18.41 -12.66 4.78
C PHE A 98 17.57 -13.86 5.25
N ALA A 99 17.36 -14.86 4.40
CA ALA A 99 16.57 -16.06 4.73
C ALA A 99 17.22 -16.91 5.85
N GLY A 100 18.55 -16.90 5.97
CA GLY A 100 19.27 -17.62 7.02
C GLY A 100 19.21 -16.97 8.41
N ASN A 101 18.70 -15.75 8.54
CA ASN A 101 18.64 -15.02 9.80
C ASN A 101 17.25 -15.15 10.45
N PRO A 102 17.12 -15.81 11.62
CA PRO A 102 15.82 -16.01 12.29
C PRO A 102 15.10 -14.71 12.68
N GLN A 103 15.84 -13.62 12.88
CA GLN A 103 15.35 -12.29 13.23
C GLN A 103 14.89 -11.50 12.00
N ALA A 104 15.34 -11.93 10.81
CA ALA A 104 14.93 -11.40 9.51
C ALA A 104 13.82 -12.24 8.85
N ALA A 105 13.57 -13.44 9.35
CA ALA A 105 12.65 -14.42 8.78
C ALA A 105 11.18 -14.05 9.02
N ALA A 106 10.68 -13.07 8.27
CA ALA A 106 9.26 -12.96 7.99
C ALA A 106 8.81 -14.22 7.23
N THR A 107 7.61 -14.70 7.53
CA THR A 107 6.99 -15.87 6.89
C THR A 107 5.85 -15.50 5.96
N GLY A 108 5.56 -14.22 5.83
CA GLY A 108 4.55 -13.67 4.94
C GLY A 108 4.51 -12.16 5.01
N ALA A 109 3.69 -11.57 4.16
CA ALA A 109 3.38 -10.14 4.17
C ALA A 109 1.90 -9.91 3.86
N GLU A 110 1.37 -8.77 4.32
CA GLU A 110 0.07 -8.24 3.92
C GLU A 110 0.29 -6.84 3.33
N VAL A 111 -0.16 -6.61 2.10
CA VAL A 111 -0.08 -5.28 1.47
C VAL A 111 -1.34 -4.50 1.84
N THR A 112 -1.17 -3.29 2.37
CA THR A 112 -2.27 -2.45 2.84
C THR A 112 -2.51 -1.24 1.93
N ASP A 113 -1.51 -0.81 1.16
CA ASP A 113 -1.61 0.31 0.24
C ASP A 113 -0.55 0.22 -0.86
N VAL A 114 -0.90 0.64 -2.08
CA VAL A 114 0.03 0.80 -3.21
C VAL A 114 -0.20 2.18 -3.81
N ALA A 115 0.86 2.98 -3.89
CA ALA A 115 0.82 4.33 -4.46
C ALA A 115 1.83 4.44 -5.61
N PHE A 116 1.33 4.62 -6.84
CA PHE A 116 2.20 4.77 -8.01
C PHE A 116 2.98 6.08 -7.95
N THR A 117 4.29 5.99 -8.21
CA THR A 117 5.24 7.12 -8.26
C THR A 117 5.78 7.34 -9.66
N SER A 118 5.55 6.41 -10.59
CA SER A 118 5.73 6.53 -12.05
C SER A 118 5.08 5.33 -12.75
N ALA A 119 5.22 5.26 -14.09
CA ALA A 119 4.68 4.16 -14.90
C ALA A 119 5.37 2.82 -14.57
N SER A 120 6.51 2.88 -13.88
CA SER A 120 7.35 1.75 -13.52
C SER A 120 7.79 1.75 -12.04
N GLY A 121 7.19 2.60 -11.20
CA GLY A 121 7.53 2.72 -9.79
C GLY A 121 6.31 2.87 -8.89
N ALA A 122 6.34 2.24 -7.72
CA ALA A 122 5.31 2.37 -6.70
C ALA A 122 5.91 2.35 -5.29
N ASP A 123 5.33 3.15 -4.39
CA ASP A 123 5.49 2.98 -2.96
C ASP A 123 4.47 1.93 -2.48
N VAL A 124 4.89 1.06 -1.55
CA VAL A 124 4.06 -0.01 -0.99
C VAL A 124 4.07 0.10 0.52
N THR A 125 2.87 0.13 1.12
CA THR A 125 2.69 -0.02 2.57
C THR A 125 2.27 -1.45 2.88
N TYR A 126 2.93 -2.08 3.84
CA TYR A 126 2.75 -3.49 4.14
C TYR A 126 3.05 -3.83 5.60
N ASP A 127 2.51 -4.95 6.04
CA ASP A 127 2.86 -5.61 7.29
C ASP A 127 3.73 -6.83 7.01
N LEU A 128 4.84 -7.00 7.73
CA LEU A 128 5.56 -8.28 7.74
C LEU A 128 5.00 -9.19 8.82
N LEU A 129 4.74 -10.44 8.45
CA LEU A 129 4.08 -11.42 9.29
C LEU A 129 5.04 -12.50 9.77
N VAL A 130 4.97 -12.86 11.04
CA VAL A 130 5.64 -14.05 11.61
C VAL A 130 4.57 -14.95 12.21
N GLY A 131 4.42 -16.15 11.66
CA GLY A 131 3.35 -17.08 12.07
C GLY A 131 1.95 -16.46 11.92
N GLY A 132 1.75 -15.66 10.87
CA GLY A 132 0.47 -15.00 10.56
C GLY A 132 0.13 -13.77 11.41
N ASN A 133 1.02 -13.31 12.30
CA ASN A 133 0.82 -12.10 13.09
C ASN A 133 1.77 -10.98 12.64
N PRO A 134 1.32 -9.71 12.55
CA PRO A 134 2.20 -8.59 12.23
C PRO A 134 3.36 -8.46 13.23
N ALA A 135 4.58 -8.60 12.73
CA ALA A 135 5.82 -8.38 13.45
C ALA A 135 6.41 -7.00 13.15
N LEU A 136 6.20 -6.49 11.93
CA LEU A 136 6.58 -5.14 11.51
C LEU A 136 5.42 -4.48 10.74
N PRO A 137 4.43 -3.92 11.45
CA PRO A 137 3.27 -3.29 10.82
C PRO A 137 3.62 -1.92 10.24
N ASP A 138 2.78 -1.43 9.31
CA ASP A 138 2.90 -0.11 8.68
C ASP A 138 4.28 0.14 8.04
N SER A 139 4.92 -0.91 7.53
CA SER A 139 6.21 -0.83 6.87
C SER A 139 6.08 -0.20 5.51
N ARG A 140 7.14 0.49 5.07
CA ARG A 140 7.21 1.14 3.75
C ARG A 140 8.31 0.53 2.91
N GLY A 141 7.98 0.25 1.66
CA GLY A 141 8.88 -0.30 0.66
C GLY A 141 8.54 0.28 -0.70
N THR A 142 9.24 -0.18 -1.73
CA THR A 142 8.97 0.21 -3.11
C THR A 142 8.94 -1.02 -4.01
N ALA A 143 8.10 -0.96 -5.04
CA ALA A 143 8.07 -1.88 -6.15
C ALA A 143 8.54 -1.20 -7.43
N VAL A 144 9.13 -1.97 -8.33
CA VAL A 144 9.59 -1.50 -9.65
C VAL A 144 9.10 -2.45 -10.74
N LEU A 145 8.73 -1.91 -11.89
CA LEU A 145 8.47 -2.70 -13.09
C LEU A 145 9.79 -2.99 -13.80
N GLN A 146 10.18 -4.26 -13.85
CA GLN A 146 11.39 -4.72 -14.54
C GLN A 146 11.04 -5.99 -15.35
N ASP A 147 11.41 -6.01 -16.62
CA ASP A 147 11.13 -7.14 -17.53
C ASP A 147 9.65 -7.51 -17.55
N ASP A 148 8.77 -6.51 -17.68
CA ASP A 148 7.31 -6.65 -17.68
C ASP A 148 6.72 -7.31 -16.43
N THR A 149 7.46 -7.32 -15.30
CA THR A 149 7.00 -7.85 -14.01
C THR A 149 7.20 -6.80 -12.91
N TRP A 150 6.17 -6.55 -12.11
CA TRP A 150 6.36 -5.77 -10.88
C TRP A 150 7.07 -6.59 -9.80
N LYS A 151 8.23 -6.09 -9.36
CA LYS A 151 9.13 -6.75 -8.43
C LYS A 151 9.31 -5.91 -7.16
N VAL A 152 9.62 -6.57 -6.06
CA VAL A 152 10.12 -5.91 -4.84
C VAL A 152 11.45 -5.25 -5.17
N SER A 153 11.68 -4.02 -4.74
CA SER A 153 12.94 -3.33 -5.03
C SER A 153 14.12 -3.84 -4.18
N VAL A 154 15.33 -3.71 -4.71
CA VAL A 154 16.58 -3.94 -3.96
C VAL A 154 16.63 -3.02 -2.74
N LYS A 155 16.16 -1.77 -2.89
CA LYS A 155 16.06 -0.80 -1.79
C LYS A 155 15.24 -1.35 -0.62
N THR A 156 14.12 -2.00 -0.90
CA THR A 156 13.27 -2.62 0.14
C THR A 156 14.02 -3.76 0.83
N LEU A 157 14.59 -4.68 0.06
CA LEU A 157 15.36 -5.80 0.60
C LEU A 157 16.52 -5.32 1.50
N CYS A 158 17.34 -4.39 1.00
CA CYS A 158 18.48 -3.87 1.76
C CYS A 158 18.05 -3.09 3.01
N GLY A 159 16.91 -2.40 2.97
CA GLY A 159 16.32 -1.78 4.17
C GLY A 159 16.02 -2.81 5.26
N LEU A 160 15.46 -3.96 4.88
CA LEU A 160 15.14 -5.06 5.80
C LEU A 160 16.38 -5.82 6.27
N VAL A 161 17.36 -6.05 5.40
CA VAL A 161 18.67 -6.64 5.76
C VAL A 161 19.37 -5.78 6.82
N LYS A 162 19.36 -4.47 6.64
CA LYS A 162 19.93 -3.54 7.62
C LYS A 162 19.18 -3.58 8.95
N LEU A 163 17.85 -3.67 8.91
CA LEU A 163 17.02 -3.77 10.12
C LEU A 163 17.27 -5.08 10.90
N SER A 164 17.53 -6.18 10.19
CA SER A 164 17.82 -7.48 10.82
C SER A 164 19.23 -7.61 11.39
N GLY A 165 20.09 -6.61 11.16
CA GLY A 165 21.49 -6.62 11.61
C GLY A 165 22.40 -7.55 10.81
N VAL A 166 21.93 -8.06 9.66
CA VAL A 166 22.76 -8.82 8.72
C VAL A 166 23.68 -7.86 7.97
N ALA A 167 24.96 -8.18 7.89
CA ALA A 167 25.92 -7.50 7.01
C ALA A 167 26.28 -8.45 5.86
N VAL A 168 26.00 -8.04 4.63
CA VAL A 168 26.24 -8.81 3.41
C VAL A 168 26.55 -7.84 2.28
N GLU A 169 27.57 -8.13 1.46
CA GLU A 169 27.86 -7.31 0.29
C GLU A 169 26.68 -7.31 -0.69
N GLY A 170 26.43 -6.17 -1.33
CA GLY A 170 25.24 -5.95 -2.16
C GLY A 170 24.15 -5.14 -1.45
N CYS A 171 24.27 -5.02 -0.12
CA CYS A 171 23.68 -4.02 0.74
C CYS A 171 24.80 -3.41 1.65
#